data_AF-A0AAD6UVL4-F1
#
_entry.id   AF-A0AAD6UVL4-F1
#
_cell.length_a   1.000
_cell.length_b   1.000
_cell.length_c   1.000
_cell.angle_alpha   90.00
_cell.angle_beta   90.00
_cell.angle_gamma   90.00
#
_symmetry.space_group_name_H-M   'P 1'
#
loop_
_entity.id
_entity.type
_entity.pdbx_description
1 polymer ?
#
loop_
_entity_poly.entity_id
_entity_poly.type
_entity_poly.pdbx_seq_one_letter_code
_entity_poly.pdbx_strand_id
1 'polypeptide(L)'
;MFPKLPLLATALLATLAVAAPGGSPPPPPPAPPGTQNVCCTTVGTNKNPVISAVAALLGLDISDVLGDIGIGCTLLSVLGNTCSNTAVNCDATQLGGLINIGCVPITL
;
A
#
# COMPACT_ATOMS: atom_id res chain seq x y z
N MET A 1 -56.57 4.56 -19.70
CA MET A 1 -57.16 4.54 -18.35
C MET A 1 -57.49 3.09 -17.98
N PHE A 2 -56.60 2.41 -17.25
CA PHE A 2 -56.81 1.12 -16.57
C PHE A 2 -55.86 1.07 -15.35
N PRO A 3 -56.21 0.35 -14.27
CA PRO A 3 -56.17 0.92 -12.92
C PRO A 3 -54.95 0.58 -12.05
N LYS A 4 -54.89 1.33 -10.95
CA LYS A 4 -54.05 1.20 -9.76
C LYS A 4 -53.99 -0.22 -9.19
N LEU A 5 -52.80 -0.70 -8.86
CA LEU A 5 -52.59 -1.50 -7.65
C LEU A 5 -51.18 -1.28 -7.08
N PRO A 6 -51.05 -0.71 -5.87
CA PRO A 6 -49.80 -0.56 -5.15
C PRO A 6 -49.66 -1.72 -4.15
N LEU A 7 -48.63 -2.56 -4.30
CA LEU A 7 -48.21 -3.46 -3.23
C LEU A 7 -46.81 -4.00 -3.51
N LEU A 8 -45.76 -3.26 -3.17
CA LEU A 8 -44.46 -3.87 -2.92
C LEU A 8 -44.14 -3.74 -1.44
N ALA A 9 -44.10 -4.91 -0.83
CA ALA A 9 -43.97 -5.19 0.58
C ALA A 9 -42.74 -4.52 1.20
N THR A 10 -42.99 -3.96 2.38
CA THR A 10 -42.05 -3.66 3.44
C THR A 10 -41.17 -4.88 3.76
N ALA A 11 -39.92 -4.86 3.29
CA ALA A 11 -38.86 -5.67 3.85
C ALA A 11 -38.10 -4.81 4.88
N LEU A 12 -38.61 -4.80 6.11
CA LEU A 12 -37.90 -4.25 7.27
C LEU A 12 -36.74 -5.22 7.58
N LEU A 13 -35.54 -4.95 7.06
CA LEU A 13 -34.35 -5.68 7.48
C LEU A 13 -34.03 -5.27 8.92
N ALA A 14 -34.46 -6.08 9.88
CA ALA A 14 -33.98 -6.02 11.25
C ALA A 14 -32.51 -6.47 11.27
N THR A 15 -31.59 -5.51 11.26
CA THR A 15 -30.17 -5.77 11.52
C THR A 15 -30.00 -6.00 13.02
N LEU A 16 -29.71 -7.25 13.40
CA LEU A 16 -29.22 -7.55 14.74
C LEU A 16 -27.83 -6.91 14.89
N ALA A 17 -27.76 -5.79 15.60
CA ALA A 17 -26.50 -5.28 16.12
C ALA A 17 -26.05 -6.20 17.26
N VAL A 18 -25.20 -7.17 16.94
CA VAL A 18 -24.52 -8.00 17.95
C VAL A 18 -23.51 -7.10 18.65
N ALA A 19 -23.88 -6.60 19.83
CA ALA A 19 -22.93 -6.00 20.75
C ALA A 19 -22.03 -7.13 21.29
N ALA A 20 -20.95 -7.41 20.56
CA ALA A 20 -19.86 -8.22 21.08
C ALA A 20 -19.34 -7.53 22.36
N PRO A 21 -19.16 -8.26 23.47
CA PRO A 21 -18.58 -7.69 24.68
C PRO A 21 -17.24 -7.06 24.32
N GLY A 22 -16.98 -5.87 24.86
CA GLY A 22 -15.79 -5.06 24.59
C GLY A 22 -14.49 -5.80 24.85
N GLY A 23 -14.08 -6.60 23.89
CA GLY A 23 -12.72 -7.04 23.66
C GLY A 23 -12.15 -6.07 22.64
N SER A 24 -11.03 -5.45 23.00
CA SER A 24 -10.16 -4.77 22.05
C SER A 24 -10.08 -5.59 20.76
N PRO A 25 -10.22 -5.01 19.55
CA PRO A 25 -9.98 -5.76 18.33
C PRO A 25 -8.63 -6.45 18.50
N PRO A 26 -8.51 -7.76 18.22
CA PRO A 26 -7.21 -8.41 18.22
C PRO A 26 -6.30 -7.56 17.33
N PRO A 27 -5.04 -7.31 17.73
CA PRO A 27 -4.12 -6.55 16.90
C PRO A 27 -4.18 -7.14 15.49
N PRO A 28 -4.25 -6.30 14.44
CA PRO A 28 -4.18 -6.80 13.07
C PRO A 28 -3.00 -7.78 13.00
N PRO A 29 -3.14 -8.91 12.28
CA PRO A 29 -2.00 -9.81 12.10
C PRO A 29 -0.80 -8.95 11.72
N PRO A 30 0.39 -9.20 12.30
CA PRO A 30 1.57 -8.43 11.94
C PRO A 30 1.62 -8.38 10.42
N ALA A 31 1.59 -7.17 9.85
CA ALA A 31 1.88 -7.02 8.44
C ALA A 31 3.16 -7.84 8.18
N PRO A 32 3.25 -8.60 7.08
CA PRO A 32 4.48 -9.30 6.76
C PRO A 32 5.63 -8.31 6.98
N PRO A 33 6.63 -8.65 7.82
CA PRO A 33 7.59 -7.67 8.27
C PRO A 33 8.34 -7.10 7.07
N GLY A 34 8.05 -5.84 6.70
CA GLY A 34 8.77 -5.15 5.62
C GLY A 34 7.95 -4.22 4.73
N THR A 35 6.62 -4.37 4.66
CA THR A 35 5.83 -3.61 3.67
C THR A 35 5.47 -2.20 4.15
N GLN A 36 6.07 -1.16 3.54
CA GLN A 36 5.96 0.24 4.00
C GLN A 36 5.46 1.17 2.87
N ASN A 37 4.48 2.02 3.20
CA ASN A 37 4.08 3.14 2.34
C ASN A 37 5.20 4.19 2.32
N VAL A 38 5.75 4.43 1.14
CA VAL A 38 6.86 5.36 0.93
C VAL A 38 6.64 6.25 -0.29
N CYS A 39 7.23 7.44 -0.24
CA CYS A 39 7.19 8.43 -1.32
C CYS A 39 8.55 8.43 -1.98
N CYS A 40 8.64 7.87 -3.18
CA CYS A 40 9.92 7.71 -3.86
C CYS A 40 10.09 8.77 -4.95
N THR A 41 11.33 9.26 -5.08
CA THR A 41 11.69 10.23 -6.13
C THR A 41 11.80 9.56 -7.49
N THR A 42 12.24 8.31 -7.52
CA THR A 42 12.31 7.51 -8.75
C THR A 42 11.81 6.11 -8.44
N VAL A 43 10.91 5.62 -9.28
CA VAL A 43 10.37 4.26 -9.21
C VAL A 43 10.55 3.63 -10.59
N GLY A 44 11.03 2.40 -10.63
CA GLY A 44 11.09 1.63 -11.85
C GLY A 44 11.83 0.32 -11.68
N THR A 45 11.96 -0.43 -12.77
CA THR A 45 12.54 -1.77 -12.73
C THR A 45 14.07 -1.73 -12.62
N ASN A 46 14.68 -2.87 -12.32
CA ASN A 46 16.13 -3.07 -12.30
C ASN A 46 16.88 -2.74 -13.61
N LYS A 47 16.15 -2.50 -14.71
CA LYS A 47 16.67 -2.02 -16.00
C LYS A 47 16.84 -0.50 -16.07
N ASN A 48 16.34 0.25 -15.10
CA ASN A 48 16.51 1.69 -15.06
C ASN A 48 17.99 2.01 -14.76
N PRO A 49 18.69 2.76 -15.63
CA PRO A 49 20.13 2.98 -15.50
C PRO A 49 20.50 3.69 -14.19
N VAL A 50 19.62 4.55 -13.66
CA VAL A 50 19.83 5.23 -12.37
C VAL A 50 19.75 4.23 -11.23
N ILE A 51 18.76 3.32 -11.27
CA ILE A 51 18.56 2.31 -10.24
C ILE A 51 19.70 1.29 -10.24
N SER A 52 20.10 0.80 -11.42
CA SER A 52 21.24 -0.12 -11.55
C SER A 52 22.55 0.54 -11.10
N ALA A 53 22.76 1.81 -11.40
CA ALA A 53 23.94 2.54 -10.95
C ALA A 53 23.98 2.65 -9.42
N VAL A 54 22.89 3.09 -8.80
CA VAL A 54 22.83 3.22 -7.33
C VAL A 54 22.98 1.86 -6.66
N ALA A 55 22.33 0.81 -7.15
CA ALA A 55 22.50 -0.55 -6.62
C ALA A 55 23.95 -1.05 -6.75
N ALA A 56 24.60 -0.80 -7.89
CA ALA A 56 26.00 -1.16 -8.11
C ALA A 56 26.97 -0.40 -7.17
N LEU A 57 26.72 0.89 -6.92
CA LEU A 57 27.48 1.68 -5.94
C LEU A 57 27.33 1.14 -4.52
N LEU A 58 26.20 0.52 -4.22
CA LEU A 58 25.88 -0.06 -2.92
C LEU A 58 26.27 -1.55 -2.82
N GLY A 59 26.76 -2.15 -3.91
CA GLY A 59 27.10 -3.58 -3.98
C GLY A 59 25.89 -4.51 -3.88
N LEU A 60 24.69 -4.02 -4.22
CA LEU A 60 23.45 -4.79 -4.19
C LEU A 60 23.20 -5.45 -5.55
N ASP A 61 23.01 -6.77 -5.55
CA ASP A 61 22.52 -7.50 -6.71
C ASP A 61 21.00 -7.32 -6.81
N ILE A 62 20.56 -6.55 -7.81
CA ILE A 62 19.14 -6.32 -8.12
C ILE A 62 18.68 -7.10 -9.36
N SER A 63 19.50 -8.01 -9.87
CA SER A 63 19.24 -8.77 -11.09
C SER A 63 18.06 -9.72 -10.94
N ASP A 64 17.86 -10.28 -9.73
CA ASP A 64 16.75 -11.18 -9.41
C ASP A 64 15.50 -10.47 -8.84
N VAL A 65 15.57 -9.14 -8.64
CA VAL A 65 14.44 -8.40 -8.08
C VAL A 65 13.27 -8.37 -9.07
N LEU A 66 12.27 -9.18 -8.79
CA LEU A 66 11.00 -9.25 -9.50
C LEU A 66 10.06 -8.17 -8.96
N GLY A 67 10.16 -6.95 -9.49
CA GLY A 67 9.26 -5.85 -9.15
C GLY A 67 9.86 -4.48 -9.45
N ASP A 68 9.08 -3.43 -9.16
CA ASP A 68 9.62 -2.07 -9.20
C ASP A 68 10.44 -1.77 -7.96
N ILE A 69 11.44 -0.92 -8.16
CA ILE A 69 12.43 -0.50 -7.18
C ILE A 69 12.27 1.01 -7.01
N GLY A 70 12.16 1.46 -5.77
CA GLY A 70 12.08 2.86 -5.39
C GLY A 70 13.43 3.35 -4.85
N ILE A 71 13.86 4.54 -5.28
CA ILE A 71 15.07 5.21 -4.76
C ILE A 71 14.73 6.61 -4.25
N GLY A 72 15.42 7.01 -3.17
CA GLY A 72 15.19 8.30 -2.51
C GLY A 72 13.80 8.36 -1.92
N CYS A 73 13.44 7.30 -1.18
CA CYS A 73 12.12 7.10 -0.62
C CYS A 73 12.03 7.65 0.80
N THR A 74 11.00 8.44 1.08
CA THR A 74 10.68 8.89 2.44
C THR A 74 9.47 8.13 2.97
N LEU A 75 9.49 7.83 4.27
CA LEU A 75 8.35 7.17 4.92
C LEU A 75 7.13 8.08 4.91
N LEU A 76 6.00 7.59 4.40
CA LEU A 76 4.71 8.23 4.64
C LEU A 76 4.29 7.89 6.06
N SER A 77 4.66 8.76 7.00
CA SER A 77 4.14 8.68 8.35
C SER A 77 2.65 9.00 8.37
N VAL A 78 1.93 8.46 9.35
CA VAL A 78 0.46 8.57 9.49
C VAL A 78 -0.03 10.03 9.61
N LEU A 79 0.87 10.96 9.90
CA LEU A 79 0.62 12.40 10.01
C LEU A 79 1.01 13.21 8.75
N GLY A 80 1.68 12.58 7.78
CA GLY A 80 2.29 13.24 6.62
C GLY A 80 1.88 12.56 5.31
N ASN A 81 0.62 12.75 4.92
CA ASN A 81 -0.04 12.02 3.85
C ASN A 81 0.25 12.58 2.44
N THR A 82 1.16 13.55 2.32
CA THR A 82 1.39 14.25 1.05
C THR A 82 2.68 13.77 0.41
N CYS A 83 2.56 12.85 -0.55
CA CYS A 83 3.64 12.53 -1.46
C CYS A 83 3.58 13.46 -2.66
N SER A 84 4.61 14.29 -2.86
CA SER A 84 4.70 15.16 -4.04
C SER A 84 5.30 14.44 -5.25
N ASN A 85 5.88 13.25 -5.03
CA ASN A 85 6.43 12.38 -6.07
C ASN A 85 5.55 11.12 -6.21
N THR A 86 6.14 9.95 -6.42
CA THR A 86 5.41 8.71 -6.63
C THR A 86 5.18 8.01 -5.30
N ALA A 87 3.91 7.89 -4.92
CA ALA A 87 3.50 7.11 -3.76
C ALA A 87 3.48 5.62 -4.12
N VAL A 88 4.24 4.84 -3.38
CA VAL A 88 4.34 3.39 -3.57
C VAL A 88 4.29 2.67 -2.22
N ASN A 89 3.89 1.42 -2.24
CA ASN A 89 4.02 0.52 -1.12
C ASN A 89 5.05 -0.54 -1.48
N CYS A 90 6.12 -0.68 -0.69
CA CYS A 90 7.23 -1.58 -1.04
C CYS A 90 7.45 -2.60 0.05
N ASP A 91 7.79 -3.83 -0.34
CA ASP A 91 7.89 -5.00 0.54
C ASP A 91 9.14 -5.05 1.41
N ALA A 92 10.26 -4.48 0.95
CA ALA A 92 11.46 -4.39 1.75
C ALA A 92 12.21 -3.07 1.53
N THR A 93 12.68 -2.50 2.64
CA THR A 93 13.55 -1.33 2.68
C THR A 93 14.99 -1.78 2.92
N GLN A 94 15.90 -1.50 1.99
CA GLN A 94 17.33 -1.73 2.16
C GLN A 94 18.03 -0.42 2.57
N LEU A 95 19.10 -0.55 3.35
CA LEU A 95 20.02 0.54 3.68
C LEU A 95 19.33 1.80 4.25
N GLY A 96 18.33 1.61 5.11
CA GLY A 96 17.62 2.73 5.76
C GLY A 96 16.66 3.50 4.85
N GLY A 97 16.20 2.91 3.74
CA GLY A 97 15.23 3.52 2.82
C GLY A 97 15.84 4.17 1.58
N LEU A 98 17.15 3.97 1.36
CA LEU A 98 17.82 4.43 0.15
C LEU A 98 17.33 3.68 -1.10
N ILE A 99 17.13 2.36 -0.94
CA ILE A 99 16.57 1.47 -1.94
C ILE A 99 15.40 0.71 -1.32
N ASN A 100 14.27 0.72 -2.01
CA ASN A 100 13.13 -0.12 -1.71
C ASN A 100 12.85 -1.06 -2.88
N ILE A 101 12.49 -2.31 -2.59
CA ILE A 101 12.19 -3.34 -3.58
C ILE A 101 10.77 -3.86 -3.41
N GLY A 102 10.21 -4.41 -4.50
CA GLY A 102 8.82 -4.90 -4.50
C GLY A 102 7.82 -3.76 -4.35
N CYS A 103 8.12 -2.60 -4.92
CA CYS A 103 7.25 -1.44 -4.87
C CYS A 103 6.05 -1.60 -5.79
N VAL A 104 4.87 -1.26 -5.30
CA VAL A 104 3.63 -1.16 -6.08
C VAL A 104 3.04 0.24 -5.92
N PRO A 105 2.56 0.88 -7.02
CA PRO A 105 1.97 2.20 -6.93
C PRO A 105 0.68 2.18 -6.10
N ILE A 106 0.52 3.20 -5.26
CA ILE A 106 -0.67 3.39 -4.42
C ILE A 106 -1.28 4.78 -4.63
N THR A 107 -2.58 4.89 -4.39
CA THR A 107 -3.31 6.16 -4.33
C THR A 107 -3.43 6.62 -2.88
N LEU A 108 -3.17 7.90 -2.62
CA LEU A 108 -3.28 8.55 -1.30
C LEU A 108 -4.57 9.36 -1.18
#